data_AF-A0A521VVS5-F1
#
_entry.id   AF-A0A521VVS5-F1
#
_cell.length_a   1.000
_cell.length_b   1.000
_cell.length_c   1.000
_cell.angle_alpha   90.00
_cell.angle_beta   90.00
_cell.angle_gamma   90.00
#
_symmetry.space_group_name_H-M   'P 1'
#
loop_
_entity.id
_entity.type
_entity.pdbx_description
1 polymer ?
#
loop_
_entity_poly.entity_id
_entity_poly.type
_entity_poly.pdbx_seq_one_letter_code
_entity_poly.pdbx_strand_id
1 'polypeptide(L)' 'MSILRKGTKPYSILHMKCPKCHEGDLFETGSFSFKRSFDMPKHCPKCGQKYFLEPGFYYGAMFVSYVLTGWYCLAFVG' A
#
# COMPACT_ATOMS: atom_id res chain seq x y z
N MET A 1 -27.08 1.98 0.52
CA MET A 1 -26.15 1.98 1.67
C MET A 1 -24.79 2.46 1.22
N SER A 2 -24.35 3.62 1.72
CA SER A 2 -23.06 4.25 1.43
C SER A 2 -21.89 3.38 1.91
N ILE A 3 -21.38 2.53 1.03
CA ILE A 3 -20.32 1.54 1.31
C ILE A 3 -18.91 2.16 1.49
N LEU A 4 -18.73 3.43 1.17
CA LEU A 4 -17.43 4.10 1.21
C LEU A 4 -17.48 5.34 2.10
N ARG A 5 -17.52 5.13 3.43
CA ARG A 5 -17.34 6.22 4.41
C ARG A 5 -15.86 6.60 4.49
N LYS A 6 -15.59 7.92 4.47
CA LYS A 6 -14.28 8.52 4.79
C LYS A 6 -13.81 7.92 6.13
N GLY A 7 -12.59 7.37 6.18
CA GLY A 7 -12.02 6.70 7.36
C GLY A 7 -12.01 5.17 7.34
N THR A 8 -12.50 4.53 6.27
CA THR A 8 -12.38 3.08 6.09
C THR A 8 -11.16 2.74 5.22
N LYS A 9 -10.48 1.63 5.53
CA LYS A 9 -9.36 1.11 4.72
C LYS A 9 -9.69 0.97 3.22
N PRO A 10 -10.87 0.44 2.80
CA PRO A 10 -11.24 0.40 1.38
C PRO A 10 -11.35 1.78 0.74
N TYR A 11 -11.78 2.80 1.47
CA TYR A 11 -11.86 4.17 0.95
C TYR A 11 -10.48 4.71 0.55
N SER A 12 -9.43 4.50 1.36
CA SER A 12 -8.06 4.90 0.99
C SER A 12 -7.52 4.16 -0.22
N ILE A 13 -7.87 2.89 -0.40
CA ILE A 13 -7.38 2.06 -1.50
C ILE A 13 -8.01 2.51 -2.82
N LEU A 14 -9.34 2.69 -2.84
CA LEU A 14 -10.06 3.06 -4.05
C LEU A 14 -9.81 4.51 -4.49
N HIS A 15 -9.65 5.42 -3.53
CA HIS A 15 -9.37 6.83 -3.81
C HIS A 15 -7.87 7.17 -3.86
N MET A 16 -6.98 6.18 -3.75
CA MET A 16 -5.52 6.38 -3.75
C MET A 16 -5.08 7.47 -2.74
N LYS A 17 -5.69 7.43 -1.55
CA LYS A 17 -5.41 8.35 -0.45
C LYS A 17 -4.56 7.68 0.60
N CYS A 18 -3.84 8.49 1.38
CA CYS A 18 -3.03 8.02 2.49
C CYS A 18 -3.84 7.09 3.42
N PRO A 19 -3.34 5.88 3.76
CA PRO A 19 -4.08 4.91 4.56
C PRO A 19 -4.26 5.31 6.03
N LYS A 20 -3.54 6.34 6.50
CA LYS A 20 -3.63 6.84 7.88
C LYS A 20 -4.58 8.03 8.00
N CYS A 21 -4.46 9.03 7.12
CA CYS A 21 -5.24 10.26 7.21
C CYS A 21 -6.38 10.34 6.19
N HIS A 22 -6.42 9.48 5.17
CA HIS A 22 -7.44 9.43 4.12
C HIS A 22 -7.65 10.73 3.31
N GLU A 23 -6.74 11.70 3.44
CA GLU A 23 -6.87 13.04 2.83
C GLU A 23 -5.71 13.38 1.91
N GLY A 24 -4.48 13.02 2.30
CA GLY A 24 -3.30 13.20 1.45
C GLY A 24 -3.34 12.29 0.23
N ASP A 25 -2.97 12.82 -0.93
CA ASP A 25 -2.75 12.03 -2.14
C ASP A 25 -1.54 11.11 -1.95
N LEU A 26 -1.71 9.85 -2.36
CA LEU A 26 -0.65 8.85 -2.29
C LEU A 26 0.35 9.00 -3.45
N PHE A 27 -0.09 9.51 -4.60
CA PHE A 27 0.73 9.73 -5.79
C PHE A 27 0.77 11.21 -6.13
N GLU A 28 1.92 11.71 -6.59
CA GLU A 28 2.06 13.12 -6.99
C GLU A 28 1.33 13.43 -8.29
N THR A 29 1.15 12.41 -9.13
CA THR A 29 0.53 12.54 -10.46
C THR A 29 -0.70 11.65 -10.58
N GLY A 30 -1.73 12.13 -11.28
CA GLY A 30 -2.94 11.33 -11.53
C GLY A 30 -2.65 10.07 -12.36
N SER A 31 -3.48 9.03 -12.19
CA SER A 31 -3.31 7.68 -12.75
C SER A 31 -3.13 7.59 -14.28
N PHE A 32 -3.34 8.69 -15.02
CA PHE A 32 -3.25 8.76 -16.49
C PHE A 32 -2.00 9.51 -17.00
N SER A 33 -1.09 9.95 -16.13
CA SER A 33 0.07 10.75 -16.54
C SER A 33 1.33 9.91 -16.79
N PHE A 34 1.53 9.50 -18.05
CA PHE A 34 2.60 8.61 -18.53
C PHE A 34 4.05 8.98 -18.16
N LYS A 35 4.33 10.19 -17.70
CA LYS A 35 5.70 10.62 -17.35
C LYS A 35 6.12 10.29 -15.91
N ARG A 36 5.18 10.26 -14.96
CA ARG A 36 5.46 10.09 -13.51
C ARG A 36 4.28 9.43 -12.75
N SER A 37 3.62 8.44 -13.38
CA SER A 37 2.41 7.81 -12.83
C SER A 37 2.59 7.13 -11.47
N PHE A 38 3.82 6.70 -11.15
CA PHE A 38 4.13 5.90 -9.96
C PHE A 38 5.06 6.62 -8.97
N ASP A 39 5.27 7.92 -9.16
CA ASP A 39 6.07 8.70 -8.22
C ASP A 39 5.26 8.96 -6.95
N MET A 40 5.84 8.56 -5.81
CA MET A 40 5.22 8.65 -4.50
C MET A 40 6.12 9.46 -3.57
N PRO A 41 5.59 10.49 -2.89
CA PRO A 41 6.39 11.26 -1.96
C PRO A 41 6.91 10.38 -0.82
N LYS A 42 8.03 10.75 -0.21
CA LYS A 42 8.60 9.97 0.93
C LYS A 42 7.71 10.01 2.18
N HIS A 43 6.99 11.13 2.36
CA HIS A 43 6.13 11.39 3.51
C HIS A 43 4.78 11.93 3.04
N CYS A 44 3.72 11.64 3.79
CA CYS A 44 2.41 12.20 3.52
C CYS A 44 2.40 13.73 3.74
N PRO A 45 1.92 14.54 2.78
CA PRO A 45 1.90 16.00 2.90
C PRO A 45 0.92 16.52 3.96
N LYS A 46 0.01 15.69 4.48
CA LYS A 46 -1.00 16.07 5.48
C LYS A 46 -0.67 15.59 6.89
N CYS A 47 -0.21 14.35 7.05
CA CYS A 47 0.06 13.75 8.36
C CYS A 47 1.53 13.43 8.64
N GLY A 48 2.43 13.63 7.67
CA GLY A 48 3.86 13.35 7.83
C GLY A 48 4.22 11.87 7.92
N GLN A 49 3.27 10.95 7.74
CA GLN A 49 3.51 9.52 7.79
C GLN A 49 4.49 9.11 6.68
N LYS A 50 5.54 8.36 7.02
CA LYS A 50 6.45 7.72 6.06
C LYS A 50 5.68 6.67 5.26
N TYR A 51 5.70 6.77 3.94
CA TYR A 51 5.03 5.80 3.08
C TYR A 51 5.86 4.52 2.90
N PHE A 52 7.18 4.66 2.87
CA PHE A 52 8.11 3.54 2.88
C PHE A 52 8.51 3.23 4.31
N LEU A 53 8.25 1.99 4.73
CA LEU A 53 8.82 1.45 5.96
C LEU A 53 10.32 1.19 5.78
N GLU A 54 11.05 0.97 6.87
CA GLU A 54 12.46 0.61 6.78
C GLU A 54 12.68 -0.65 5.93
N PRO A 55 13.77 -0.71 5.14
CA PRO A 55 14.02 -1.80 4.19
C PRO A 55 14.00 -3.18 4.87
N GLY A 56 14.45 -3.28 6.13
CA GLY A 56 14.44 -4.53 6.91
C GLY A 56 13.05 -5.15 7.10
N PHE A 57 11.99 -4.34 7.17
CA PHE A 57 10.61 -4.84 7.27
C PHE A 57 10.22 -5.65 6.02
N TYR A 58 10.62 -5.17 4.84
CA TYR A 58 10.32 -5.86 3.57
C TYR A 58 11.08 -7.18 3.45
N TYR A 59 12.33 -7.25 3.91
CA TYR A 59 13.08 -8.50 3.95
C TYR A 59 12.39 -9.53 4.86
N GLY A 60 12.00 -9.14 6.07
CA GLY A 60 11.27 -10.03 6.98
C GLY A 60 9.94 -10.52 6.38
N ALA A 61 9.15 -9.61 5.81
CA ALA A 61 7.90 -9.95 5.14
C ALA A 61 8.09 -10.91 3.96
N MET A 62 9.16 -10.74 3.18
CA MET A 62 9.52 -11.64 2.07
C MET A 62 9.78 -13.06 2.57
N PHE A 63 10.60 -13.23 3.62
CA PHE A 63 10.90 -14.55 4.17
C PHE A 63 9.66 -15.27 4.68
N VAL A 64 8.80 -14.59 5.44
CA VAL A 64 7.55 -15.16 5.94
C VAL A 64 6.63 -15.56 4.77
N SER A 65 6.52 -14.71 3.75
CA SER A 65 5.68 -15.00 2.57
C SER A 65 6.18 -16.19 1.78
N TYR A 66 7.50 -16.34 1.65
CA TYR A 66 8.12 -17.46 0.94
C TYR A 66 7.88 -18.79 1.67
N VAL A 67 8.03 -18.81 3.00
CA VAL A 67 7.75 -20.01 3.81
C VAL A 67 6.28 -20.39 3.73
N LEU A 68 5.36 -19.43 3.86
CA LEU A 68 3.91 -19.71 3.77
C LEU A 68 3.52 -20.25 2.38
N THR A 69 4.05 -19.65 1.32
CA THR A 69 3.78 -20.10 -0.06
C THR A 69 4.39 -21.47 -0.31
N GLY A 70 5.64 -21.68 0.09
CA GLY A 70 6.32 -22.97 -0.05
C GLY A 70 5.61 -24.08 0.72
N TRP A 71 5.18 -23.81 1.95
CA TRP A 71 4.35 -24.72 2.74
C TRP A 71 3.05 -25.05 2.03
N TYR A 72 2.32 -24.04 1.54
CA TYR A 72 1.07 -24.26 0.82
C TYR A 72 1.27 -25.10 -0.43
N CYS A 73 2.32 -24.83 -1.23
CA CYS A 73 2.64 -25.63 -2.40
C CYS A 73 2.97 -27.08 -2.04
N LEU A 74 3.83 -27.33 -1.05
CA LEU A 74 4.18 -28.69 -0.64
C LEU A 74 2.98 -29.45 -0.05
N ALA A 75 2.08 -28.78 0.65
CA ALA A 75 0.92 -29.39 1.28
C ALA A 75 -0.23 -29.72 0.31
N PHE A 76 -0.39 -28.94 -0.79
CA PHE A 76 -1.49 -29.10 -1.74
C PHE A 76 -1.10 -29.69 -3.10
N VAL A 77 0.18 -29.61 -3.50
CA VAL A 77 0.68 -30.16 -4.77
C VAL A 77 1.42 -31.49 -4.58
N GLY A 78 1.83 -31.82 -3.35
CA GLY A 78 2.54 -33.06 -2.99
C GLY A 78 1.62 -34.25 -2.75
#